data_AF-A0A4Q0YQL3-F1
#
_entry.id   AF-A0A4Q0YQL3-F1
#
_cell.length_a   1.000
_cell.length_b   1.000
_cell.length_c   1.000
_cell.angle_alpha   90.00
_cell.angle_beta   90.00
_cell.angle_gamma   90.00
#
_symmetry.space_group_name_H-M   'P 1'
#
loop_
_entity.id
_entity.type
_entity.pdbx_description
1 polymer ?
#
loop_
_entity_poly.entity_id
_entity_poly.type
_entity_poly.pdbx_seq_one_letter_code
_entity_poly.pdbx_strand_id
1 'polypeptide(L)'
;MIRRTLFAALLLLVLLLAILLMGLVSPYGLNALLWTAERFVPEFNVDHSEGALLSGFTLSGVRYTAQGIALNADELNLTLSPKCLRHSELCVDNLSANDLTLIVKTAGIAESGAAEENPSGNNSDRISLPFPVSLKKLELNNITLEIDGNRVYWQQFRSAATFSESLLIIEPTMLSGISVALPEQPKLRLPPQRLKKLLPSQQHRSESYCPPSPFL
;
A
#
# COMPACT_ATOMS: atom_id res chain seq x y z
N MET A 1 19.63 -51.40 -24.66
CA MET A 1 18.99 -51.15 -23.34
C MET A 1 18.99 -49.67 -22.95
N ILE A 2 20.13 -48.96 -23.00
CA ILE A 2 20.27 -47.52 -22.65
C ILE A 2 19.25 -46.57 -23.32
N ARG A 3 18.93 -46.77 -24.60
CA ARG A 3 17.95 -45.91 -25.29
C ARG A 3 16.56 -45.98 -24.66
N ARG A 4 16.12 -47.16 -24.22
CA ARG A 4 14.78 -47.35 -23.62
C ARG A 4 14.68 -46.74 -22.21
N THR A 5 15.77 -46.78 -21.43
CA THR A 5 15.82 -46.14 -20.10
C THR A 5 15.93 -44.63 -20.20
N LEU A 6 16.66 -44.09 -21.20
CA LEU A 6 16.66 -42.65 -21.50
C LEU A 6 15.29 -42.16 -21.94
N PHE A 7 14.59 -42.88 -22.82
CA PHE A 7 13.23 -42.53 -23.21
C PHE A 7 12.25 -42.62 -22.03
N ALA A 8 12.34 -43.66 -21.20
CA ALA A 8 11.52 -43.77 -20.00
C ALA A 8 11.80 -42.65 -18.98
N ALA A 9 13.07 -42.30 -18.76
CA ALA A 9 13.47 -41.19 -17.88
C ALA A 9 13.01 -39.83 -18.43
N LEU A 10 13.15 -39.60 -19.74
CA LEU A 10 12.66 -38.40 -20.40
C LEU A 10 11.13 -38.30 -20.31
N LEU A 11 10.42 -39.42 -20.52
CA LEU A 11 8.97 -39.46 -20.45
C LEU A 11 8.48 -39.24 -19.02
N LEU A 12 9.18 -39.79 -18.01
CA LEU A 12 8.91 -39.53 -16.60
C LEU A 12 9.17 -38.06 -16.22
N LEU A 13 10.27 -37.47 -16.73
CA LEU A 13 10.56 -36.05 -16.55
C LEU A 13 9.46 -35.17 -17.15
N VAL A 14 9.05 -35.45 -18.39
CA VAL A 14 7.97 -34.71 -19.08
C VAL A 14 6.64 -34.88 -18.35
N LEU A 15 6.34 -36.08 -17.87
CA LEU A 15 5.13 -36.35 -17.08
C LEU A 15 5.13 -35.54 -15.77
N LEU A 16 6.26 -35.52 -15.04
CA LEU A 16 6.40 -34.72 -13.83
C LEU A 16 6.26 -33.22 -14.12
N LEU A 17 6.86 -32.73 -15.21
CA LEU A 17 6.73 -31.33 -15.62
C LEU A 17 5.27 -31.00 -15.99
N ALA A 18 4.58 -31.89 -16.68
CA ALA A 18 3.17 -31.72 -17.03
C ALA A 18 2.27 -31.66 -15.79
N ILE A 19 2.49 -32.54 -14.80
CA ILE A 19 1.77 -32.52 -13.52
C ILE A 19 2.04 -31.21 -12.77
N LEU A 20 3.30 -30.77 -12.73
CA LEU A 20 3.67 -29.50 -12.09
C LEU A 20 2.94 -28.31 -12.75
N LEU A 21 3.00 -28.23 -14.09
CA LEU A 21 2.34 -27.18 -14.86
C LEU A 21 0.82 -27.21 -14.69
N MET A 22 0.21 -28.41 -14.66
CA MET A 22 -1.21 -28.57 -14.34
C MET A 22 -1.52 -28.07 -12.93
N GLY A 23 -0.64 -28.31 -11.97
CA GLY A 23 -0.74 -27.78 -10.61
C GLY A 23 -0.83 -26.25 -10.58
N LEU A 24 0.02 -25.55 -11.34
CA LEU A 24 0.01 -24.07 -11.42
C LEU A 24 -1.29 -23.51 -12.04
N VAL A 25 -1.94 -24.27 -12.92
CA VAL A 25 -3.22 -23.92 -13.54
C VAL A 25 -4.41 -24.37 -12.68
N SER A 26 -4.17 -25.16 -11.63
CA SER A 26 -5.21 -25.71 -10.76
C SER A 26 -5.31 -24.94 -9.44
N PRO A 27 -6.47 -24.93 -8.76
CA PRO A 27 -6.62 -24.32 -7.43
C PRO A 27 -5.63 -24.86 -6.39
N TYR A 28 -5.15 -26.10 -6.54
CA TYR A 28 -4.14 -26.67 -5.65
C TYR A 28 -2.81 -25.92 -5.70
N GLY A 29 -2.38 -25.43 -6.87
CA GLY A 29 -1.13 -24.68 -7.00
C GLY A 29 -1.19 -23.32 -6.32
N LEU A 30 -2.34 -22.65 -6.41
CA LEU A 30 -2.58 -21.38 -5.70
C LEU A 30 -2.54 -21.58 -4.18
N ASN A 31 -3.26 -22.57 -3.66
CA ASN A 31 -3.26 -22.84 -2.22
C ASN A 31 -1.87 -23.24 -1.69
N ALA A 32 -1.10 -24.02 -2.46
CA ALA A 32 0.29 -24.33 -2.10
C ALA A 32 1.16 -23.06 -2.06
N LEU A 33 0.99 -22.15 -3.01
CA LEU A 33 1.70 -20.87 -3.01
C LEU A 33 1.31 -19.97 -1.84
N LEU A 34 0.01 -19.87 -1.53
CA LEU A 34 -0.46 -19.12 -0.37
C LEU A 34 0.16 -19.69 0.91
N TRP A 35 0.14 -21.01 1.10
CA TRP A 35 0.79 -21.66 2.24
C TRP A 35 2.31 -21.37 2.31
N THR A 36 3.00 -21.33 1.16
CA THR A 36 4.41 -20.90 1.15
C THR A 36 4.58 -19.42 1.47
N ALA A 37 3.70 -18.55 0.98
CA ALA A 37 3.75 -17.12 1.26
C ALA A 37 3.54 -16.86 2.76
N GLU A 38 2.60 -17.54 3.40
CA GLU A 38 2.39 -17.50 4.85
C GLU A 38 3.63 -18.00 5.63
N ARG A 39 4.38 -18.97 5.09
CA ARG A 39 5.64 -19.44 5.71
C ARG A 39 6.72 -18.35 5.71
N PHE A 40 6.82 -17.58 4.63
CA PHE A 40 7.83 -16.51 4.48
C PHE A 40 7.36 -15.19 5.08
N VAL A 41 6.05 -14.95 5.11
CA VAL A 41 5.39 -13.76 5.64
C VAL A 41 4.31 -14.26 6.61
N PRO A 42 4.70 -14.64 7.85
CA PRO A 42 3.78 -15.21 8.86
C PRO A 42 2.66 -14.24 9.29
N GLU A 43 2.78 -12.99 8.88
CA GLU A 43 1.83 -11.91 9.13
C GLU A 43 0.72 -11.80 8.06
N PHE A 44 0.81 -12.56 6.96
CA PHE A 44 -0.20 -12.62 5.90
C PHE A 44 -1.11 -13.83 6.13
N ASN A 45 -2.42 -13.64 6.03
CA ASN A 45 -3.42 -14.71 6.20
C ASN A 45 -4.57 -14.51 5.21
N VAL A 46 -5.07 -15.61 4.65
CA VAL A 46 -6.18 -15.62 3.71
C VAL A 46 -7.20 -16.67 4.14
N ASP A 47 -8.46 -16.28 4.34
CA ASP A 47 -9.50 -17.19 4.80
C ASP A 47 -9.96 -18.15 3.69
N HIS A 48 -10.13 -17.64 2.47
CA HIS A 48 -10.59 -18.44 1.32
C HIS A 48 -9.91 -18.01 0.02
N SER A 49 -9.62 -18.97 -0.85
CA SER A 49 -9.04 -18.71 -2.17
C SER A 49 -9.71 -19.52 -3.26
N GLU A 50 -10.00 -18.86 -4.38
CA GLU A 50 -10.62 -19.48 -5.55
C GLU A 50 -9.88 -19.11 -6.83
N GLY A 51 -9.92 -20.00 -7.82
CA GLY A 51 -9.28 -19.79 -9.12
C GLY A 51 -7.91 -20.43 -9.22
N ALA A 52 -7.04 -19.86 -10.04
CA ALA A 52 -5.71 -20.40 -10.31
C ALA A 52 -4.70 -19.30 -10.63
N LEU A 53 -3.43 -19.54 -10.31
CA LEU A 53 -2.38 -18.53 -10.42
C LEU A 53 -2.24 -17.96 -11.84
N LEU A 54 -2.39 -18.78 -12.89
CA LEU A 54 -2.12 -18.35 -14.27
C LEU A 54 -3.33 -17.74 -14.99
N SER A 55 -4.55 -18.02 -14.55
CA SER A 55 -5.79 -17.48 -15.14
C SER A 55 -6.37 -16.32 -14.34
N GLY A 56 -6.05 -16.25 -13.05
CA GLY A 56 -6.63 -15.30 -12.11
C GLY A 56 -7.24 -16.00 -10.91
N PHE A 57 -7.26 -15.29 -9.79
CA PHE A 57 -7.71 -15.76 -8.50
C PHE A 57 -8.49 -14.69 -7.75
N THR A 58 -9.38 -15.14 -6.86
CA THR A 58 -10.06 -14.30 -5.88
C THR A 58 -9.69 -14.80 -4.49
N LEU A 59 -9.25 -13.88 -3.65
CA LEU A 59 -8.97 -14.12 -2.23
C LEU A 59 -10.03 -13.41 -1.41
N SER A 60 -10.54 -14.08 -0.38
CA SER A 60 -11.47 -13.49 0.58
C SER A 60 -10.89 -13.51 1.98
N GLY A 61 -11.17 -12.46 2.76
CA GLY A 61 -10.70 -12.32 4.13
C GLY A 61 -9.18 -12.17 4.23
N VAL A 62 -8.59 -11.35 3.35
CA VAL A 62 -7.14 -11.11 3.35
C VAL A 62 -6.77 -10.22 4.52
N ARG A 63 -5.85 -10.69 5.35
CA ARG A 63 -5.35 -9.97 6.52
C ARG A 63 -3.84 -9.93 6.51
N TYR A 64 -3.28 -8.75 6.74
CA TYR A 64 -1.85 -8.56 6.81
C TYR A 64 -1.50 -7.59 7.94
N THR A 65 -0.64 -7.99 8.87
CA THR A 65 -0.27 -7.15 10.01
C THR A 65 1.22 -7.16 10.25
N ALA A 66 1.92 -6.09 9.87
CA ALA A 66 3.37 -5.99 9.94
C ALA A 66 3.81 -4.65 10.50
N GLN A 67 4.61 -4.66 11.58
CA GLN A 67 5.43 -3.52 12.06
C GLN A 67 4.77 -2.13 11.90
N GLY A 68 3.59 -1.94 12.51
CA GLY A 68 2.84 -0.68 12.47
C GLY A 68 1.86 -0.53 11.30
N ILE A 69 1.81 -1.48 10.37
CA ILE A 69 0.87 -1.54 9.26
C ILE A 69 -0.13 -2.68 9.52
N ALA A 70 -1.43 -2.40 9.40
CA ALA A 70 -2.48 -3.42 9.43
C ALA A 70 -3.41 -3.22 8.23
N LEU A 71 -3.48 -4.21 7.37
CA LEU A 71 -4.32 -4.25 6.18
C LEU A 71 -5.35 -5.37 6.35
N ASN A 72 -6.62 -5.03 6.12
CA ASN A 72 -7.71 -6.00 6.02
C ASN A 72 -8.45 -5.73 4.71
N ALA A 73 -8.70 -6.74 3.91
CA ALA A 73 -9.48 -6.64 2.69
C ALA A 73 -10.46 -7.81 2.60
N ASP A 74 -11.74 -7.50 2.38
CA ASP A 74 -12.79 -8.52 2.32
C ASP A 74 -12.66 -9.36 1.06
N GLU A 75 -12.40 -8.72 -0.08
CA GLU A 75 -12.22 -9.40 -1.36
C GLU A 75 -11.10 -8.75 -2.18
N LEU A 76 -10.19 -9.59 -2.68
CA LEU A 76 -9.14 -9.21 -3.61
C LEU A 76 -9.21 -10.12 -4.83
N ASN A 77 -9.42 -9.52 -6.00
CA ASN A 77 -9.44 -10.23 -7.27
C ASN A 77 -8.26 -9.81 -8.15
N LEU A 78 -7.58 -10.79 -8.72
CA LEU A 78 -6.50 -10.58 -9.66
C LEU A 78 -6.71 -11.48 -10.88
N THR A 79 -6.75 -10.89 -12.06
CA THR A 79 -6.92 -11.61 -13.33
C THR A 79 -5.72 -11.40 -14.22
N LEU A 80 -5.15 -12.49 -14.73
CA LEU A 80 -3.94 -12.49 -15.55
C LEU A 80 -4.25 -12.92 -16.98
N SER A 81 -3.51 -12.33 -17.92
CA SER A 81 -3.64 -12.61 -19.34
C SER A 81 -2.49 -13.52 -19.80
N PRO A 82 -2.72 -14.84 -19.99
CA PRO A 82 -1.65 -15.78 -20.36
C PRO A 82 -1.11 -15.54 -21.78
N LYS A 83 -1.79 -14.74 -22.60
CA LYS A 83 -1.37 -14.37 -23.95
C LYS A 83 -0.04 -13.61 -23.96
N CYS A 84 0.22 -12.79 -22.93
CA CYS A 84 1.41 -11.95 -22.85
C CYS A 84 2.67 -12.74 -22.43
N LEU A 85 2.50 -13.86 -21.71
CA LEU A 85 3.62 -14.71 -21.27
C LEU A 85 4.43 -15.27 -22.45
N ARG A 86 3.80 -15.43 -23.63
CA ARG A 86 4.51 -15.84 -24.86
C ARG A 86 5.50 -14.80 -25.37
N HIS A 87 5.31 -13.53 -25.02
CA HIS A 87 6.16 -12.42 -25.40
C HIS A 87 7.03 -11.93 -24.23
N SER A 88 7.17 -12.74 -23.17
CA SER A 88 7.90 -12.39 -21.95
C SER A 88 7.36 -11.16 -21.22
N GLU A 89 6.05 -10.91 -21.34
CA GLU A 89 5.35 -9.80 -20.68
C GLU A 89 4.30 -10.32 -19.69
N LEU A 90 4.15 -9.63 -18.56
CA LEU A 90 3.11 -9.93 -17.57
C LEU A 90 1.96 -8.93 -17.71
N CYS A 91 0.82 -9.40 -18.23
CA CYS A 91 -0.39 -8.60 -18.32
C CYS A 91 -1.37 -8.95 -17.19
N VAL A 92 -1.68 -7.98 -16.35
CA VAL A 92 -2.76 -8.02 -15.37
C VAL A 92 -3.97 -7.32 -15.99
N ASP A 93 -5.02 -8.08 -16.29
CA ASP A 93 -6.23 -7.54 -16.90
C ASP A 93 -7.09 -6.79 -15.88
N ASN A 94 -7.17 -7.30 -14.65
CA ASN A 94 -7.91 -6.69 -13.56
C ASN A 94 -7.19 -6.96 -12.23
N LEU A 95 -6.94 -5.90 -11.47
CA LEU A 95 -6.63 -5.97 -10.05
C LEU A 95 -7.69 -5.16 -9.33
N SER A 96 -8.53 -5.82 -8.54
CA SER A 96 -9.55 -5.15 -7.76
C SER A 96 -9.54 -5.55 -6.30
N ALA A 97 -9.77 -4.57 -5.42
CA ALA A 97 -9.97 -4.79 -4.01
C ALA A 97 -11.26 -4.09 -3.56
N ASN A 98 -12.06 -4.80 -2.77
CA ASN A 98 -13.29 -4.27 -2.19
C ASN A 98 -13.16 -4.23 -0.66
N ASP A 99 -13.67 -3.16 -0.08
CA ASP A 99 -13.81 -2.98 1.37
C ASP A 99 -12.47 -3.19 2.11
N LEU A 100 -11.44 -2.45 1.65
CA LEU A 100 -10.09 -2.52 2.22
C LEU A 100 -9.90 -1.46 3.31
N THR A 101 -9.41 -1.88 4.46
CA THR A 101 -8.96 -0.98 5.54
C THR A 101 -7.45 -1.11 5.73
N LEU A 102 -6.72 -0.02 5.52
CA LEU A 102 -5.28 0.08 5.72
C LEU A 102 -5.00 1.05 6.87
N ILE A 103 -4.39 0.55 7.93
CA ILE A 103 -3.98 1.33 9.11
C ILE A 103 -2.46 1.39 9.11
N VAL A 104 -1.91 2.59 9.15
CA VAL A 104 -0.47 2.86 9.15
C VAL A 104 -0.13 3.69 10.39
N LYS A 105 0.75 3.16 11.23
CA LYS A 105 1.33 3.82 12.39
C LYS A 105 2.80 4.06 12.11
N THR A 106 3.16 5.29 11.77
CA THR A 106 4.53 5.62 11.33
C THR A 106 5.57 5.36 12.43
N ALA A 107 5.18 5.48 13.71
CA ALA A 107 6.04 5.17 14.84
C ALA A 107 6.53 3.70 14.85
N GLY A 108 5.69 2.73 14.49
CA GLY A 108 6.07 1.31 14.48
C GLY A 108 7.02 0.93 13.33
N ILE A 109 6.98 1.71 12.24
CA ILE A 109 7.84 1.51 11.07
C ILE A 109 9.27 1.99 11.36
N ALA A 110 9.41 3.10 12.09
CA ALA A 110 10.70 3.71 12.41
C ALA A 110 11.56 2.88 13.38
N GLU A 111 10.94 2.17 14.32
CA GLU A 111 11.66 1.32 15.30
C GLU A 111 12.30 0.08 14.67
N SER A 112 11.82 -0.30 13.48
CA SER A 112 12.23 -1.53 12.78
C SER A 112 13.37 -1.30 11.78
N GLY A 113 13.81 -0.06 11.62
CA GLY A 113 14.84 0.38 10.68
C GLY A 113 16.25 0.54 11.25
N ALA A 114 16.52 0.10 12.49
CA ALA A 114 17.88 0.09 13.04
C ALA A 114 18.73 -1.09 12.51
N ALA A 115 18.63 -1.38 11.21
CA ALA A 115 19.62 -2.17 10.49
C ALA A 115 20.59 -1.17 9.84
N GLU A 116 21.88 -1.30 10.17
CA GLU A 116 22.98 -0.42 9.75
C GLU A 116 22.73 0.33 8.44
N GLU A 117 22.57 1.66 8.55
CA GLU A 117 22.72 2.58 7.45
C GLU A 117 24.18 2.50 6.98
N ASN A 118 24.46 1.60 6.04
CA ASN A 118 25.70 1.62 5.28
C ASN A 118 25.71 2.92 4.48
N PRO A 119 26.68 3.84 4.67
CA PRO A 119 26.76 5.10 3.94
C PRO A 119 27.33 4.87 2.52
N SER A 120 26.78 3.90 1.80
CA SER A 120 27.12 3.60 0.41
C SER A 120 25.84 3.47 -0.39
N GLY A 121 25.35 4.59 -0.91
CA GLY A 121 24.22 4.58 -1.83
C GLY A 121 23.45 5.89 -1.92
N ASN A 122 24.14 7.00 -2.19
CA ASN A 122 23.50 8.19 -2.75
C ASN A 122 23.09 7.96 -4.20
N ASN A 123 22.30 6.93 -4.47
CA ASN A 123 21.60 6.73 -5.73
C ASN A 123 20.19 6.36 -5.35
N SER A 124 19.20 7.13 -5.78
CA SER A 124 17.83 6.63 -5.89
C SER A 124 17.91 5.41 -6.79
N ASP A 125 18.04 4.22 -6.18
CA ASP A 125 18.14 2.96 -6.90
C ASP A 125 16.91 2.88 -7.79
N ARG A 126 17.15 3.06 -9.09
CA ARG A 126 16.09 3.09 -10.09
C ARG A 126 15.49 1.69 -10.10
N ILE A 127 14.33 1.56 -9.47
CA ILE A 127 13.59 0.31 -9.44
C ILE A 127 13.35 -0.08 -10.89
N SER A 128 13.92 -1.21 -11.30
CA SER A 128 13.92 -1.68 -12.66
C SER A 128 13.36 -3.09 -12.69
N LEU A 129 12.33 -3.33 -13.51
CA LEU A 129 11.71 -4.63 -13.61
C LEU A 129 12.43 -5.49 -14.65
N PRO A 130 12.70 -6.78 -14.36
CA PRO A 130 13.38 -7.68 -15.29
C PRO A 130 12.50 -8.09 -16.48
N PHE A 131 11.19 -7.90 -16.40
CA PHE A 131 10.22 -8.12 -17.47
C PHE A 131 9.17 -7.02 -17.47
N PRO A 132 8.62 -6.62 -18.63
CA PRO A 132 7.56 -5.63 -18.69
C PRO A 132 6.28 -6.13 -17.99
N VAL A 133 5.61 -5.21 -17.29
CA VAL A 133 4.35 -5.46 -16.60
C VAL A 133 3.31 -4.42 -17.03
N SER A 134 2.14 -4.87 -17.48
CA SER A 134 1.02 -4.01 -17.83
C SER A 134 -0.18 -4.32 -16.94
N LEU A 135 -0.68 -3.31 -16.23
CA LEU A 135 -1.91 -3.34 -15.44
C LEU A 135 -3.00 -2.55 -16.16
N LYS A 136 -3.91 -3.26 -16.82
CA LYS A 136 -4.96 -2.64 -17.63
C LYS A 136 -6.09 -2.01 -16.81
N LYS A 137 -6.32 -2.53 -15.61
CA LYS A 137 -7.38 -2.05 -14.72
C LYS A 137 -7.00 -2.30 -13.28
N LEU A 138 -6.84 -1.22 -12.53
CA LEU A 138 -6.81 -1.18 -11.08
C LEU A 138 -8.13 -0.60 -10.59
N GLU A 139 -8.83 -1.29 -9.70
CA GLU A 139 -10.09 -0.80 -9.12
C GLU A 139 -10.11 -1.04 -7.61
N LEU A 140 -10.18 0.04 -6.84
CA LEU A 140 -10.24 -0.04 -5.38
C LEU A 140 -11.55 0.60 -4.92
N ASN A 141 -12.44 -0.21 -4.34
CA ASN A 141 -13.77 0.22 -3.93
C ASN A 141 -13.89 0.22 -2.40
N ASN A 142 -14.52 1.26 -1.85
CA ASN A 142 -14.78 1.43 -0.41
C ASN A 142 -13.52 1.30 0.46
N ILE A 143 -12.47 2.05 0.14
CA ILE A 143 -11.20 1.94 0.85
C ILE A 143 -11.15 2.95 1.99
N THR A 144 -10.70 2.49 3.14
CA THR A 144 -10.41 3.32 4.31
C THR A 144 -8.91 3.25 4.61
N LEU A 145 -8.24 4.39 4.57
CA LEU A 145 -6.85 4.59 4.93
C LEU A 145 -6.78 5.38 6.23
N GLU A 146 -6.15 4.82 7.26
CA GLU A 146 -5.91 5.48 8.53
C GLU A 146 -4.41 5.66 8.74
N ILE A 147 -3.93 6.91 8.82
CA ILE A 147 -2.52 7.24 9.04
C ILE A 147 -2.42 8.08 10.29
N ASP A 148 -1.77 7.57 11.35
CA ASP A 148 -1.58 8.28 12.63
C ASP A 148 -2.86 8.93 13.20
N GLY A 149 -4.02 8.29 12.98
CA GLY A 149 -5.34 8.76 13.42
C GLY A 149 -6.08 9.66 12.43
N ASN A 150 -5.47 10.03 11.30
CA ASN A 150 -6.14 10.68 10.17
C ASN A 150 -6.81 9.62 9.29
N ARG A 151 -8.11 9.75 9.06
CA ARG A 151 -8.88 8.80 8.24
C ARG A 151 -9.23 9.40 6.90
N VAL A 152 -8.81 8.74 5.83
CA VAL A 152 -9.16 9.05 4.44
C VAL A 152 -10.00 7.90 3.91
N TYR A 153 -11.18 8.19 3.40
CA TYR A 153 -12.06 7.22 2.77
C TYR A 153 -12.27 7.60 1.31
N TRP A 154 -12.42 6.62 0.43
CA TRP A 154 -12.93 6.84 -0.92
C TRP A 154 -13.82 5.68 -1.38
N GLN A 155 -14.85 6.03 -2.14
CA GLN A 155 -15.80 5.06 -2.67
C GLN A 155 -15.23 4.29 -3.85
N GLN A 156 -14.57 4.99 -4.79
CA GLN A 156 -14.03 4.35 -5.99
C GLN A 156 -12.73 5.02 -6.43
N PHE A 157 -11.71 4.20 -6.66
CA PHE A 157 -10.46 4.58 -7.29
C PHE A 157 -10.23 3.66 -8.49
N ARG A 158 -10.01 4.24 -9.66
CA ARG A 158 -9.69 3.51 -10.89
C ARG A 158 -8.44 4.07 -11.52
N SER A 159 -7.54 3.19 -11.91
CA SER A 159 -6.30 3.56 -12.58
C SER A 159 -5.87 2.43 -13.52
N ALA A 160 -4.81 2.68 -14.27
CA ALA A 160 -4.10 1.68 -15.03
C ALA A 160 -2.64 2.13 -15.12
N ALA A 161 -1.73 1.18 -15.33
CA ALA A 161 -0.31 1.49 -15.34
C ALA A 161 0.46 0.50 -16.20
N THR A 162 1.53 0.97 -16.83
CA THR A 162 2.50 0.12 -17.51
C THR A 162 3.89 0.41 -16.98
N PHE A 163 4.62 -0.64 -16.66
CA PHE A 163 5.98 -0.54 -16.16
C PHE A 163 6.91 -1.39 -17.01
N SER A 164 7.86 -0.75 -17.68
CA SER A 164 8.90 -1.40 -18.46
C SER A 164 10.26 -0.78 -18.15
N GLU A 165 11.28 -1.61 -17.96
CA GLU A 165 12.63 -1.17 -17.58
C GLU A 165 12.54 -0.35 -16.28
N SER A 166 12.73 0.96 -16.37
CA SER A 166 12.67 1.94 -15.28
C SER A 166 11.61 3.02 -15.53
N LEU A 167 10.73 2.81 -16.52
CA LEU A 167 9.67 3.73 -16.91
C LEU A 167 8.32 3.21 -16.42
N LEU A 168 7.76 3.91 -15.43
CA LEU A 168 6.38 3.72 -14.98
C LEU A 168 5.50 4.79 -15.64
N ILE A 169 4.53 4.34 -16.43
CA ILE A 169 3.50 5.20 -17.01
C ILE A 169 2.21 4.92 -16.27
N ILE A 170 1.62 5.96 -15.67
CA ILE A 170 0.30 5.89 -15.03
C ILE A 170 -0.71 6.45 -16.00
N GLU A 171 -1.73 5.66 -16.31
CA GLU A 171 -2.83 6.03 -17.18
C GLU A 171 -3.87 6.89 -16.43
N PRO A 172 -4.87 7.45 -17.13
CA PRO A 172 -5.86 8.33 -16.50
C PRO A 172 -6.48 7.70 -15.25
N THR A 173 -6.35 8.42 -14.14
CA THR A 173 -6.78 7.97 -12.82
C THR A 173 -8.06 8.69 -12.43
N MET A 174 -9.06 7.94 -11.96
CA MET A 174 -10.33 8.44 -11.50
C MET A 174 -10.48 8.15 -10.01
N LEU A 175 -10.79 9.18 -9.22
CA LEU A 175 -11.07 9.06 -7.79
C LEU A 175 -12.43 9.70 -7.51
N SER A 176 -13.27 9.01 -6.75
CA SER A 176 -14.65 9.44 -6.49
C SER A 176 -15.08 9.10 -5.07
N GLY A 177 -15.94 9.95 -4.49
CA GLY A 177 -16.47 9.77 -3.13
C GLY A 177 -15.41 9.91 -2.04
N ILE A 178 -14.40 10.77 -2.21
CA ILE A 178 -13.36 10.99 -1.20
C ILE A 178 -13.90 11.73 0.03
N SER A 179 -13.50 11.29 1.22
CA SER A 179 -13.83 11.92 2.51
C SER A 179 -12.60 11.89 3.42
N VAL A 180 -12.33 12.96 4.15
CA VAL A 180 -11.20 13.05 5.08
C VAL A 180 -11.72 13.46 6.45
N ALA A 181 -11.43 12.65 7.46
CA ALA A 181 -11.70 12.92 8.87
C ALA A 181 -10.37 13.09 9.62
N LEU A 182 -10.21 14.24 10.27
CA LEU A 182 -9.04 14.55 11.09
C LEU A 182 -9.32 14.19 12.55
N PRO A 183 -8.28 13.81 13.32
CA PRO A 183 -8.43 13.61 14.75
C PRO A 183 -8.86 14.93 15.41
N GLU A 184 -9.77 14.85 16.39
CA GLU A 184 -10.26 16.01 17.11
C GLU A 184 -9.10 16.67 17.86
N GLN A 185 -8.76 17.91 17.46
CA GLN A 185 -7.67 18.62 18.13
C GLN A 185 -8.07 18.92 19.57
N PRO A 186 -7.18 18.72 20.56
CA PRO A 186 -7.44 19.17 21.92
C PRO A 186 -7.78 20.66 21.87
N LYS A 187 -9.05 21.01 22.17
CA LYS A 187 -9.48 22.40 22.28
C LYS A 187 -8.48 23.09 23.20
N LEU A 188 -7.70 24.02 22.66
CA LEU A 188 -6.75 24.81 23.42
C LEU A 188 -7.54 25.50 24.53
N ARG A 189 -7.54 24.91 25.73
CA ARG A 189 -8.09 25.56 26.91
C ARG A 189 -7.11 26.68 27.22
N LEU A 190 -7.32 27.87 26.65
CA LEU A 190 -6.68 29.07 27.15
C LEU A 190 -7.09 29.19 28.62
N PRO A 191 -6.16 29.09 29.58
CA PRO A 191 -6.46 29.39 30.96
C PRO A 191 -6.88 30.87 31.02
N PRO A 192 -7.95 31.24 31.75
CA PRO A 192 -8.43 32.63 31.85
C PRO A 192 -7.40 33.62 32.41
N GLN A 193 -6.22 33.15 32.83
CA GLN A 193 -5.19 33.94 33.48
C GLN A 193 -4.33 34.78 32.52
N ARG A 194 -4.30 34.50 31.21
CA ARG A 194 -3.59 35.37 30.25
C ARG A 194 -4.32 36.68 29.92
N LEU A 195 -5.64 36.77 30.17
CA LEU A 195 -6.39 38.01 29.90
C LEU A 195 -6.01 39.12 30.89
N LYS A 196 -5.65 38.78 32.14
CA LYS A 196 -5.16 39.75 33.13
C LYS A 196 -3.73 40.23 32.89
N LYS A 197 -2.92 39.48 32.13
CA LYS A 197 -1.51 39.82 31.87
C LYS A 197 -1.31 40.70 30.63
N LEU A 198 -2.37 40.93 29.85
CA LEU A 198 -2.37 41.79 28.65
C LEU A 198 -2.93 43.19 28.91
N LEU A 199 -3.39 43.48 30.12
CA LEU A 199 -3.73 44.85 30.55
C LEU A 199 -2.49 45.41 31.29
N PRO A 200 -1.63 46.22 30.66
CA PRO A 200 -0.57 46.88 31.39
C PRO A 200 -1.19 47.82 32.42
N SER A 201 -0.84 47.57 33.69
CA SER A 201 -1.03 48.49 34.79
C SER A 201 -0.41 49.84 34.43
N GLN A 202 -1.27 50.83 34.16
CA GLN A 202 -0.92 52.24 34.20
C GLN A 202 -0.39 52.57 35.59
N GLN A 203 0.93 52.53 35.79
CA GLN A 203 1.54 53.15 36.94
C GLN A 203 2.99 53.51 36.60
N HIS A 204 3.32 54.78 36.84
CA HIS A 204 4.65 55.40 36.81
C HIS A 204 5.11 56.09 35.50
N ARG A 205 4.61 57.32 35.30
CA ARG A 205 5.48 58.46 34.97
C ARG A 205 4.94 59.71 35.67
N SER A 206 5.56 60.06 36.79
CA SER A 206 5.39 61.34 37.46
C SER A 206 5.99 62.48 36.62
N GLU A 207 5.34 63.63 36.74
CA GLU A 207 5.86 64.99 36.57
C GLU A 207 6.56 65.38 35.27
N SER A 208 5.91 66.28 34.51
CA SER A 208 6.50 67.59 34.21
C SER A 208 5.40 68.57 33.79
N TYR A 209 5.21 69.56 34.64
CA TYR A 209 4.40 70.75 34.49
C TYR A 209 4.83 71.56 33.25
N CYS A 210 3.87 72.02 32.45
CA CYS A 210 4.05 73.17 31.55
C CYS A 210 2.82 74.09 31.70
N PRO A 211 3.03 75.39 31.92
CA PRO A 211 1.94 76.33 32.20
C PRO A 211 1.15 76.67 30.93
N PRO A 212 -0.10 77.15 31.05
CA PRO A 212 -0.85 77.64 29.90
C PRO A 212 -0.41 79.08 29.60
N SER A 213 -0.07 79.37 28.34
CA SER A 213 -0.03 80.74 27.84
C SER A 213 -1.35 81.08 27.12
N PRO A 214 -1.77 82.35 27.14
CA PRO A 214 -3.16 82.73 26.95
C PRO A 214 -3.51 83.06 25.50
N PHE A 215 -4.81 82.89 25.23
CA PHE A 215 -5.65 83.48 24.18
C PHE A 215 -5.04 84.57 23.28
N LEU A 216 -5.21 84.37 21.97
CA LEU A 216 -5.79 85.34 21.04
C LEU A 216 -6.38 84.63 19.82
#